data_AF-A0A3C2EG26-F1
#
_entry.id   AF-A0A3C2EG26-F1
#
_cell.length_a   1.000
_cell.length_b   1.000
_cell.length_c   1.000
_cell.angle_alpha   90.00
_cell.angle_beta   90.00
_cell.angle_gamma   90.00
#
_symmetry.space_group_name_H-M   'P 1'
#
loop_
_entity.id
_entity.type
_entity.pdbx_description
1 polymer ?
#
loop_
_entity_poly.entity_id
_entity_poly.type
_entity_poly.pdbx_seq_one_letter_code
_entity_poly.pdbx_strand_id
1 'polypeptide(L)'
;AKAIIASSREKLEFTGAIFPQKGSDFSTYYLQSIEKLDEMVRINKVDQVFFSPEDVEISEVMYWMTRLGNDVKAKILTKDVLSIIGSHDRNARGDLYTMELRYRLSDNRQKILKFLLDYLVNMSLLIIFPVWLLGKNRTSFPLWIIDVFARNRTWMGYIKADQDLYALPGIPVGILEPIVHESINRLSKEEIHRINFMYARDYSVLRDVELIFIQIFKLLL
;
A
#
# COMPACT_ATOMS: atom_id res chain seq x y z
N ALA A 1 -22.85 5.10 12.39
CA ALA A 1 -23.07 3.67 12.70
C ALA A 1 -24.47 3.17 12.28
N LYS A 2 -25.57 3.57 12.94
CA LYS A 2 -26.93 3.05 12.65
C LYS A 2 -27.38 3.20 11.19
N ALA A 3 -27.09 4.34 10.56
CA ALA A 3 -27.39 4.56 9.14
C ALA A 3 -26.62 3.60 8.21
N ILE A 4 -25.36 3.29 8.53
CA ILE A 4 -24.49 2.38 7.75
C ILE A 4 -24.98 0.92 7.87
N ILE A 5 -25.37 0.50 9.08
CA ILE A 5 -25.90 -0.85 9.32
C ILE A 5 -27.24 -1.05 8.60
N ALA A 6 -28.09 -0.02 8.59
CA ALA A 6 -29.39 -0.07 7.94
C ALA A 6 -29.30 -0.03 6.40
N SER A 7 -28.27 0.61 5.83
CA SER A 7 -28.08 0.74 4.38
C SER A 7 -27.13 -0.31 3.78
N SER A 8 -26.41 -1.09 4.59
CA SER A 8 -25.48 -2.11 4.10
C SER A 8 -26.23 -3.34 3.60
N ARG A 9 -25.80 -3.88 2.44
CA ARG A 9 -26.29 -5.16 1.91
C ARG A 9 -25.79 -6.37 2.73
N GLU A 10 -24.68 -6.19 3.46
CA GLU A 10 -24.14 -7.20 4.37
C GLU A 10 -24.79 -7.08 5.75
N LYS A 11 -25.06 -8.22 6.43
CA LYS A 11 -25.57 -8.23 7.80
C LYS A 11 -24.46 -7.79 8.76
N LEU A 12 -24.43 -6.50 9.06
CA LEU A 12 -23.45 -5.91 9.98
C LEU A 12 -23.97 -5.95 11.41
N GLU A 13 -23.20 -6.51 12.33
CA GLU A 13 -23.43 -6.39 13.77
C GLU A 13 -22.50 -5.32 14.33
N PHE A 14 -23.07 -4.37 15.08
CA PHE A 14 -22.29 -3.26 15.63
C PHE A 14 -21.61 -3.66 16.93
N THR A 15 -20.29 -3.80 16.89
CA THR A 15 -19.50 -4.12 18.09
C THR A 15 -19.16 -2.88 18.92
N GLY A 16 -18.91 -1.72 18.30
CA GLY A 16 -18.65 -0.47 19.04
C GLY A 16 -17.99 0.63 18.21
N ALA A 17 -17.62 1.74 18.87
CA ALA A 17 -16.99 2.91 18.26
C ALA A 17 -15.70 3.32 18.99
N ILE A 18 -14.76 3.87 18.23
CA ILE A 18 -13.46 4.36 18.70
C ILE A 18 -13.33 5.81 18.25
N PHE A 19 -12.82 6.67 19.13
CA PHE A 19 -12.64 8.10 18.86
C PHE A 19 -11.17 8.49 19.02
N PRO A 20 -10.63 9.34 18.12
CA PRO A 20 -9.22 9.74 18.12
C PRO A 20 -8.84 10.68 19.27
N GLN A 21 -9.78 11.46 19.83
CA GLN A 21 -9.52 12.30 21.01
C GLN A 21 -10.12 11.72 22.30
N LYS A 22 -9.42 11.91 23.43
CA LYS A 22 -9.97 11.76 24.78
C LYS A 22 -10.95 12.90 25.06
N GLY A 23 -12.14 12.83 24.46
CA GLY A 23 -13.24 13.79 24.64
C GLY A 23 -14.34 13.19 25.51
N SER A 24 -14.71 13.92 26.56
CA SER A 24 -15.61 13.53 27.65
C SER A 24 -17.08 13.51 27.23
N ASP A 25 -17.53 12.48 26.51
CA ASP A 25 -18.95 12.12 26.50
C ASP A 25 -19.13 10.61 26.46
N PHE A 26 -19.51 10.08 27.64
CA PHE A 26 -19.84 8.69 27.88
C PHE A 26 -21.11 8.30 27.11
N SER A 27 -20.97 7.97 25.83
CA SER A 27 -21.92 7.07 25.19
C SER A 27 -21.49 5.62 25.46
N THR A 28 -22.44 4.72 25.65
CA THR A 28 -22.31 3.29 26.04
C THR A 28 -21.44 2.43 25.09
N TYR A 29 -20.76 3.05 24.12
CA TYR A 29 -20.03 2.42 23.04
C TYR A 29 -18.57 2.88 22.91
N TYR A 30 -18.05 3.69 23.85
CA TYR A 30 -16.64 4.07 23.91
C TYR A 30 -15.80 2.91 24.45
N LEU A 31 -14.94 2.34 23.60
CA LEU A 31 -14.15 1.16 23.98
C LEU A 31 -12.69 1.47 24.33
N GLN A 32 -12.02 2.44 23.68
CA GLN A 32 -10.67 2.97 24.00
C GLN A 32 -10.15 3.99 22.94
N SER A 33 -8.91 4.49 23.14
CA SER A 33 -8.15 5.29 22.15
C SER A 33 -7.86 4.52 20.87
N ILE A 34 -7.75 5.22 19.73
CA ILE A 34 -7.42 4.63 18.42
C ILE A 34 -6.12 3.83 18.42
N GLU A 35 -5.16 4.18 19.29
CA GLU A 35 -3.87 3.50 19.50
C GLU A 35 -3.99 1.98 19.79
N LYS A 36 -5.15 1.52 20.25
CA LYS A 36 -5.43 0.11 20.58
C LYS A 36 -6.42 -0.55 19.62
N LEU A 37 -6.64 0.03 18.45
CA LEU A 37 -7.57 -0.50 17.45
C LEU A 37 -7.21 -1.94 17.05
N ASP A 38 -5.93 -2.27 16.91
CA ASP A 38 -5.47 -3.62 16.56
C ASP A 38 -5.76 -4.67 17.64
N GLU A 39 -5.59 -4.32 18.91
CA GLU A 39 -5.97 -5.17 20.04
C GLU A 39 -7.49 -5.43 20.04
N MET A 40 -8.29 -4.37 19.88
CA MET A 40 -9.75 -4.44 19.86
C MET A 40 -10.29 -5.30 18.72
N VAL A 41 -9.75 -5.12 17.52
CA VAL A 41 -10.14 -5.91 16.35
C VAL A 41 -9.83 -7.39 16.56
N ARG A 42 -8.70 -7.72 17.19
CA ARG A 42 -8.34 -9.10 17.50
C ARG A 42 -9.20 -9.72 18.60
N ILE A 43 -9.42 -9.03 19.71
CA ILE A 43 -10.21 -9.53 20.85
C ILE A 43 -11.66 -9.78 20.43
N ASN A 44 -12.25 -8.82 19.72
CA ASN A 44 -13.66 -8.89 19.33
C ASN A 44 -13.89 -9.58 17.99
N LYS A 45 -12.84 -10.09 17.34
CA LYS A 45 -12.88 -10.75 16.02
C LYS A 45 -13.66 -9.90 15.00
N VAL A 46 -13.29 -8.62 14.90
CA VAL A 46 -13.98 -7.66 14.04
C VAL A 46 -13.57 -7.90 12.59
N ASP A 47 -14.55 -8.16 11.72
CA ASP A 47 -14.30 -8.37 10.29
C ASP A 47 -14.13 -7.06 9.51
N GLN A 48 -14.73 -5.96 9.97
CA GLN A 48 -14.73 -4.67 9.25
C GLN A 48 -14.59 -3.48 10.18
N VAL A 49 -13.78 -2.50 9.77
CA VAL A 49 -13.61 -1.21 10.44
C VAL A 49 -13.97 -0.09 9.47
N PHE A 50 -14.80 0.85 9.94
CA PHE A 50 -15.20 2.02 9.16
C PHE A 50 -14.50 3.27 9.71
N PHE A 51 -13.76 3.95 8.85
CA PHE A 51 -13.07 5.20 9.16
C PHE A 51 -13.89 6.39 8.66
N SER A 52 -13.98 7.42 9.50
CA SER A 52 -14.57 8.70 9.14
C SER A 52 -13.44 9.66 8.75
N PRO A 53 -13.37 10.14 7.50
CA PRO A 53 -12.34 11.08 7.07
C PRO A 53 -12.52 12.48 7.68
N GLU A 54 -13.68 12.77 8.30
CA GLU A 54 -13.92 13.99 9.08
C GLU A 54 -13.20 13.94 10.44
N ASP A 55 -12.97 12.74 10.97
CA ASP A 55 -12.44 12.52 12.33
C ASP A 55 -11.00 12.00 12.34
N VAL A 56 -10.58 11.28 11.29
CA VAL A 56 -9.27 10.62 11.20
C VAL A 56 -8.58 11.04 9.91
N GLU A 57 -7.33 11.50 10.01
CA GLU A 57 -6.54 11.85 8.82
C GLU A 57 -6.31 10.63 7.92
N ILE A 58 -6.25 10.86 6.61
CA ILE A 58 -6.04 9.77 5.63
C ILE A 58 -4.76 9.00 5.91
N SER A 59 -3.67 9.68 6.30
CA SER A 59 -2.40 9.08 6.72
C SER A 59 -2.57 8.08 7.87
N GLU A 60 -3.36 8.43 8.88
CA GLU A 60 -3.65 7.58 10.03
C GLU A 60 -4.59 6.41 9.66
N VAL A 61 -5.57 6.64 8.79
CA VAL A 61 -6.35 5.55 8.19
C VAL A 61 -5.41 4.56 7.49
N MET A 62 -4.48 5.05 6.67
CA MET A 62 -3.51 4.19 5.96
C MET A 62 -2.62 3.39 6.91
N TYR A 63 -2.14 4.02 7.99
CA TYR A 63 -1.38 3.35 9.04
C TYR A 63 -2.15 2.17 9.63
N TRP A 64 -3.41 2.39 10.01
CA TRP A 64 -4.25 1.33 10.58
C TRP A 64 -4.58 0.23 9.58
N MET A 65 -4.78 0.59 8.32
CA MET A 65 -4.99 -0.38 7.25
C MET A 65 -3.80 -1.33 7.07
N THR A 66 -2.58 -0.79 7.09
CA THR A 66 -1.35 -1.59 7.03
C THR A 66 -1.24 -2.49 8.28
N ARG A 67 -1.53 -1.95 9.46
CA ARG A 67 -1.38 -2.65 10.74
C ARG A 67 -2.43 -3.75 10.97
N LEU A 68 -3.68 -3.53 10.55
CA LEU A 68 -4.76 -4.51 10.65
C LEU A 68 -4.62 -5.64 9.63
N GLY A 69 -3.92 -5.39 8.52
CA GLY A 69 -3.64 -6.39 7.50
C GLY A 69 -4.86 -6.76 6.65
N ASN A 70 -4.76 -7.86 5.91
CA ASN A 70 -5.79 -8.25 4.93
C ASN A 70 -7.03 -8.91 5.54
N ASP A 71 -6.92 -9.40 6.78
CA ASP A 71 -7.98 -10.17 7.44
C ASP A 71 -9.16 -9.29 7.85
N VAL A 72 -8.95 -7.97 7.91
CA VAL A 72 -9.94 -6.99 8.35
C VAL A 72 -10.24 -6.02 7.20
N LYS A 73 -11.51 -5.85 6.84
CA LYS A 73 -11.92 -4.89 5.80
C LYS A 73 -11.95 -3.48 6.38
N ALA A 74 -10.95 -2.67 6.06
CA ALA A 74 -10.97 -1.25 6.34
C ALA A 74 -11.73 -0.49 5.23
N LYS A 75 -12.74 0.30 5.61
CA LYS A 75 -13.59 1.08 4.70
C LYS A 75 -13.60 2.54 5.11
N ILE A 76 -13.45 3.46 4.17
CA ILE A 76 -13.62 4.90 4.42
C ILE A 76 -15.07 5.27 4.11
N LEU A 77 -15.70 5.97 5.05
CA LEU A 77 -17.05 6.52 4.89
C LEU A 77 -16.96 7.83 4.11
N THR A 78 -17.53 7.88 2.91
CA THR A 78 -17.65 9.13 2.16
C THR A 78 -19.12 9.54 2.09
N LYS A 79 -19.42 10.81 2.38
CA LYS A 79 -20.78 11.37 2.22
C LYS A 79 -21.12 11.66 0.74
N ASP A 80 -20.12 11.88 -0.12
CA ASP A 80 -20.32 12.26 -1.52
C ASP A 80 -19.23 11.68 -2.44
N VAL A 81 -19.57 10.67 -3.25
CA VAL A 81 -18.78 10.29 -4.44
C VAL A 81 -19.73 9.97 -5.60
N LEU A 82 -20.59 10.92 -5.95
CA LEU A 82 -21.42 10.83 -7.16
C LEU A 82 -20.79 11.50 -8.39
N SER A 83 -19.61 12.14 -8.29
CA SER A 83 -19.13 13.03 -9.37
C SER A 83 -17.74 12.77 -9.95
N ILE A 84 -16.90 11.86 -9.40
CA ILE A 84 -15.48 11.76 -9.84
C ILE A 84 -15.15 10.46 -10.58
N ILE A 85 -15.95 9.39 -10.43
CA ILE A 85 -15.72 8.13 -11.16
C ILE A 85 -16.90 7.93 -12.11
N GLY A 86 -16.60 7.98 -13.41
CA GLY A 86 -17.57 7.94 -14.49
C GLY A 86 -18.65 6.89 -14.30
N SER A 87 -19.89 7.37 -14.40
CA SER A 87 -21.14 6.65 -14.61
C SER A 87 -21.00 5.19 -15.05
N HIS A 88 -21.18 4.26 -14.13
CA HIS A 88 -21.76 2.93 -14.37
C HIS A 88 -22.42 2.49 -13.05
N ASP A 89 -23.60 3.03 -12.76
CA ASP A 89 -24.69 2.28 -12.13
C ASP A 89 -25.92 3.18 -12.04
N ARG A 90 -26.94 2.87 -12.85
CA ARG A 90 -28.17 3.67 -13.02
C ARG A 90 -29.16 3.55 -11.84
N ASN A 91 -28.74 3.05 -10.67
CA ASN A 91 -29.65 2.69 -9.57
C ASN A 91 -29.28 3.21 -8.18
N ALA A 92 -28.30 4.11 -8.03
CA ALA A 92 -27.93 4.60 -6.70
C ALA A 92 -28.85 5.73 -6.20
N ARG A 93 -29.98 5.37 -5.57
CA ARG A 93 -30.73 6.28 -4.69
C ARG A 93 -30.36 5.95 -3.25
N GLY A 94 -29.50 6.77 -2.65
CA GLY A 94 -29.30 6.83 -1.19
C GLY A 94 -28.16 6.00 -0.59
N ASP A 95 -27.18 5.55 -1.37
CA ASP A 95 -26.12 4.68 -0.86
C ASP A 95 -24.94 5.47 -0.29
N LEU A 96 -24.66 5.28 1.00
CA LEU A 96 -23.37 5.62 1.61
C LEU A 96 -22.29 4.79 0.91
N TYR A 97 -21.48 5.44 0.06
CA TYR A 97 -20.39 4.77 -0.64
C TYR A 97 -19.28 4.44 0.35
N THR A 98 -18.89 3.17 0.38
CA THR A 98 -17.74 2.70 1.15
C THR A 98 -16.63 2.37 0.16
N MET A 99 -15.49 3.04 0.28
CA MET A 99 -14.31 2.66 -0.49
C MET A 99 -13.52 1.63 0.31
N GLU A 100 -13.43 0.41 -0.21
CA GLU A 100 -12.45 -0.57 0.25
C GLU A 100 -11.11 -0.21 -0.34
N LEU A 101 -10.21 0.27 0.50
CA LEU A 101 -8.85 0.53 0.10
C LEU A 101 -8.05 -0.73 0.50
N ARG A 102 -7.38 -1.38 -0.45
CA ARG A 102 -6.52 -2.55 -0.18
C ARG A 102 -5.25 -2.38 -0.99
N TYR A 103 -4.10 -2.54 -0.35
CA TYR A 103 -2.85 -2.56 -1.07
C TYR A 103 -2.72 -3.87 -1.84
N ARG A 104 -2.50 -3.78 -3.15
CA ARG A 104 -2.19 -4.96 -3.95
C ARG A 104 -0.88 -5.61 -3.49
N LEU A 105 0.10 -4.83 -3.02
CA LEU A 105 1.32 -5.41 -2.41
C LEU A 105 1.09 -6.16 -1.10
N SER A 106 -0.05 -5.97 -0.43
CA SER A 106 -0.42 -6.80 0.73
C SER A 106 -0.93 -8.17 0.32
N ASP A 107 -1.44 -8.35 -0.90
CA ASP A 107 -1.97 -9.62 -1.39
C ASP A 107 -0.85 -10.66 -1.54
N ASN A 108 -1.06 -11.83 -0.94
CA ASN A 108 -0.12 -12.95 -1.00
C ASN A 108 0.20 -13.37 -2.45
N ARG A 109 -0.80 -13.33 -3.34
CA ARG A 109 -0.59 -13.63 -4.77
C ARG A 109 0.40 -12.64 -5.40
N GLN A 110 0.24 -11.36 -5.14
CA GLN A 110 1.13 -10.32 -5.68
C GLN A 110 2.54 -10.43 -5.10
N LYS A 111 2.68 -10.77 -3.81
CA LYS A 111 3.99 -11.03 -3.19
C LYS A 111 4.73 -12.20 -3.84
N ILE A 112 4.02 -13.29 -4.14
CA ILE A 112 4.60 -14.44 -4.84
C ILE A 112 5.03 -14.04 -6.26
N LEU A 113 4.16 -13.34 -7.00
CA LEU A 113 4.49 -12.89 -8.35
C LEU A 113 5.69 -11.93 -8.37
N LYS A 114 5.79 -11.02 -7.39
CA LYS A 114 6.94 -10.13 -7.23
C LYS A 114 8.23 -10.91 -6.98
N PHE A 115 8.18 -11.91 -6.10
CA PHE A 115 9.31 -12.80 -5.87
C PHE A 115 9.75 -13.55 -7.13
N LEU A 116 8.79 -14.09 -7.89
CA LEU A 116 9.08 -14.78 -9.15
C LEU A 116 9.70 -13.83 -10.18
N LEU A 117 9.19 -12.60 -10.26
CA LEU A 117 9.79 -11.57 -11.11
C LEU A 117 11.24 -11.30 -10.70
N ASP A 118 11.51 -11.09 -9.41
CA ASP A 118 12.86 -10.81 -8.92
C ASP A 118 13.84 -11.93 -9.28
N TYR A 119 13.39 -13.19 -9.12
CA TYR A 119 14.18 -14.37 -9.49
C TYR A 119 14.46 -14.44 -11.00
N LEU A 120 13.45 -14.19 -11.84
CA LEU A 120 13.59 -14.20 -13.31
C LEU A 120 14.51 -13.09 -13.80
N VAL A 121 14.39 -11.88 -13.24
CA VAL A 121 15.28 -10.76 -13.55
C VAL A 121 16.71 -11.10 -13.15
N ASN A 122 16.93 -11.65 -11.96
CA ASN A 122 18.25 -12.10 -11.52
C ASN A 122 18.86 -13.14 -12.47
N MET A 123 18.11 -14.17 -12.87
CA MET A 123 18.57 -15.19 -13.82
C MET A 123 18.95 -14.57 -15.16
N SER A 124 18.15 -13.63 -15.65
CA SER A 124 18.41 -12.93 -16.92
C SER A 124 19.68 -12.07 -16.83
N LEU A 125 19.88 -11.38 -15.72
CA LEU A 125 21.06 -10.54 -15.50
C LEU A 125 22.34 -11.34 -15.31
N LEU A 126 22.28 -12.56 -14.76
CA LEU A 126 23.44 -13.46 -14.71
C LEU A 126 23.92 -13.87 -16.10
N ILE A 127 23.01 -14.03 -17.07
CA ILE A 127 23.38 -14.33 -18.46
C ILE A 127 24.06 -13.12 -19.12
N ILE A 128 23.58 -11.91 -18.80
CA ILE A 128 24.12 -10.64 -19.32
C ILE A 128 25.40 -10.21 -18.57
N PHE A 129 25.65 -10.77 -17.38
CA PHE A 129 26.75 -10.41 -16.50
C PHE A 129 28.14 -10.41 -17.15
N PRO A 130 28.52 -11.40 -17.98
CA PRO A 130 29.84 -11.39 -18.64
C PRO A 130 30.04 -10.18 -19.56
N VAL A 131 28.98 -9.72 -20.24
CA VAL A 131 29.00 -8.52 -21.09
C VAL A 131 29.11 -7.26 -20.22
N TRP A 132 28.40 -7.25 -19.09
CA TRP A 132 28.41 -6.13 -18.14
C TRP A 132 29.81 -5.83 -17.58
N LEU A 133 30.61 -6.87 -17.30
CA LEU A 133 31.99 -6.72 -16.82
C LEU A 133 32.92 -5.95 -17.77
N LEU A 134 32.57 -5.87 -19.06
CA LEU A 134 33.32 -5.09 -20.04
C LEU A 134 33.04 -3.59 -19.93
N GLY A 135 31.96 -3.17 -19.27
CA GLY A 135 31.57 -1.78 -19.05
C GLY A 135 32.44 -1.03 -18.04
N LYS A 136 32.27 0.31 -17.98
CA LYS A 136 33.04 1.22 -17.11
C LYS A 136 32.56 1.27 -15.66
N ASN A 137 31.28 1.01 -15.38
CA ASN A 137 30.71 1.00 -14.03
C ASN A 137 30.66 -0.43 -13.49
N ARG A 138 31.62 -0.83 -12.64
CA ARG A 138 31.86 -2.26 -12.29
C ARG A 138 31.50 -2.69 -10.87
N THR A 139 31.16 -1.78 -9.97
CA THR A 139 31.37 -2.05 -8.53
C THR A 139 30.15 -2.56 -7.75
N SER A 140 28.91 -2.23 -8.15
CA SER A 140 27.74 -2.51 -7.30
C SER A 140 26.82 -3.64 -7.78
N PHE A 141 26.86 -3.98 -9.07
CA PHE A 141 25.89 -4.91 -9.68
C PHE A 141 25.98 -6.36 -9.20
N PRO A 142 27.17 -6.97 -8.99
CA PRO A 142 27.23 -8.32 -8.44
C PRO A 142 26.62 -8.41 -7.03
N LEU A 143 26.81 -7.37 -6.22
CA LEU A 143 26.25 -7.30 -4.86
C LEU A 143 24.73 -7.22 -4.90
N TRP A 144 24.17 -6.47 -5.84
CA TRP A 144 22.71 -6.39 -6.03
C TRP A 144 22.09 -7.74 -6.38
N ILE A 145 22.71 -8.49 -7.29
CA ILE A 145 22.22 -9.82 -7.66
C ILE A 145 22.21 -10.76 -6.44
N ILE A 146 23.31 -10.76 -5.66
CA ILE A 146 23.44 -11.58 -4.44
C ILE A 146 22.39 -11.16 -3.40
N ASP A 147 22.21 -9.87 -3.16
CA ASP A 147 21.23 -9.35 -2.19
C ASP A 147 19.79 -9.70 -2.56
N VAL A 148 19.46 -9.74 -3.85
CA VAL A 148 18.13 -10.15 -4.33
C VAL A 148 17.95 -11.66 -4.23
N PHE A 149 18.97 -12.47 -4.52
CA PHE A 149 18.91 -13.92 -4.28
C PHE A 149 18.73 -14.27 -2.81
N ALA A 150 19.42 -13.54 -1.92
CA ALA A 150 19.27 -13.67 -0.48
C ALA A 150 17.93 -13.13 0.04
N ARG A 151 17.08 -12.57 -0.83
CA ARG A 151 15.79 -11.92 -0.51
C ARG A 151 15.89 -10.76 0.47
N ASN A 152 17.09 -10.22 0.68
CA ASN A 152 17.32 -9.01 1.47
C ASN A 152 16.86 -7.76 0.72
N ARG A 153 16.86 -7.84 -0.62
CA ARG A 153 16.43 -6.78 -1.53
C ARG A 153 15.48 -7.33 -2.60
N THR A 154 14.78 -6.41 -3.25
CA THR A 154 13.97 -6.62 -4.46
C THR A 154 14.46 -5.67 -5.55
N TRP A 155 14.20 -5.97 -6.82
CA TRP A 155 14.61 -5.07 -7.89
C TRP A 155 13.87 -3.73 -7.81
N MET A 156 12.56 -3.75 -7.58
CA MET A 156 11.73 -2.55 -7.45
C MET A 156 11.17 -2.44 -6.04
N GLY A 157 11.41 -1.33 -5.35
CA GLY A 157 10.83 -1.09 -4.04
C GLY A 157 10.57 0.40 -3.82
N TYR A 158 10.00 0.76 -2.68
CA TYR A 158 9.63 2.14 -2.39
C TYR A 158 10.82 3.11 -2.48
N ILE A 159 10.50 4.36 -2.80
CA ILE A 159 11.42 5.49 -2.71
C ILE A 159 11.86 5.63 -1.25
N LYS A 160 13.17 5.55 -1.01
CA LYS A 160 13.73 5.45 0.35
C LYS A 160 13.67 6.75 1.14
N ALA A 161 13.51 7.87 0.44
CA ALA A 161 13.42 9.21 1.05
C ALA A 161 12.07 9.46 1.75
N ASP A 162 11.11 8.55 1.59
CA ASP A 162 9.82 8.62 2.27
C ASP A 162 9.97 8.40 3.78
N GLN A 163 9.49 9.35 4.58
CA GLN A 163 9.55 9.30 6.04
C GLN A 163 8.42 8.44 6.62
N ASP A 164 7.38 8.18 5.83
CA ASP A 164 6.15 7.50 6.26
C ASP A 164 6.01 6.09 5.67
N LEU A 165 7.15 5.44 5.35
CA LEU A 165 7.17 4.04 4.89
C LEU A 165 6.53 3.06 5.87
N TYR A 166 6.49 3.40 7.17
CA TYR A 166 5.86 2.56 8.19
C TYR A 166 4.33 2.45 8.01
N ALA A 167 3.71 3.38 7.29
CA ALA A 167 2.28 3.35 6.96
C ALA A 167 1.97 2.52 5.69
N LEU A 168 2.99 2.00 5.01
CA LEU A 168 2.86 1.20 3.79
C LEU A 168 3.15 -0.29 4.06
N PRO A 169 2.64 -1.21 3.22
CA PRO A 169 2.86 -2.63 3.44
C PRO A 169 4.33 -2.98 3.26
N GLY A 170 4.87 -3.73 4.23
CA GLY A 170 6.28 -4.12 4.25
C GLY A 170 6.67 -4.99 3.06
N ILE A 171 7.70 -4.55 2.34
CA ILE A 171 8.40 -5.28 1.27
C ILE A 171 9.91 -5.18 1.48
N PRO A 172 10.73 -6.08 0.90
CA PRO A 172 12.18 -5.93 0.90
C PRO A 172 12.62 -4.58 0.30
N VAL A 173 13.81 -4.12 0.67
CA VAL A 173 14.33 -2.83 0.19
C VAL A 173 14.60 -2.91 -1.32
N GLY A 174 14.08 -1.94 -2.07
CA GLY A 174 14.31 -1.82 -3.51
C GLY A 174 15.75 -1.43 -3.85
N ILE A 175 16.29 -2.04 -4.91
CA ILE A 175 17.50 -1.53 -5.59
C ILE A 175 17.11 -0.30 -6.42
N LEU A 176 16.04 -0.44 -7.20
CA LEU A 176 15.43 0.59 -8.02
C LEU A 176 14.14 1.09 -7.35
N GLU A 177 13.71 2.27 -7.76
CA GLU A 177 12.54 2.98 -7.24
C GLU A 177 11.43 3.03 -8.30
N PRO A 178 10.15 3.18 -7.91
CA PRO A 178 8.98 3.20 -8.82
C PRO A 178 8.91 4.46 -9.71
N ILE A 179 10.02 5.17 -9.86
CA ILE A 179 10.18 6.38 -10.66
C ILE A 179 11.59 6.43 -11.26
N VAL A 180 11.74 7.12 -12.38
CA VAL A 180 13.04 7.34 -13.01
C VAL A 180 13.82 8.41 -12.25
N HIS A 181 15.11 8.15 -12.02
CA HIS A 181 15.97 8.86 -11.07
C HIS A 181 16.04 10.40 -11.22
N GLU A 182 15.84 10.92 -12.43
CA GLU A 182 15.89 12.37 -12.72
C GLU A 182 14.76 13.17 -12.06
N SER A 183 13.68 12.50 -11.67
CA SER A 183 12.52 13.16 -11.07
C SER A 183 12.62 13.27 -9.55
N ILE A 184 13.36 12.40 -8.86
CA ILE A 184 13.28 12.24 -7.39
C ILE A 184 13.73 13.50 -6.65
N ASN A 185 14.85 14.10 -7.06
CA ASN A 185 15.46 15.25 -6.37
C ASN A 185 14.60 16.54 -6.42
N ARG A 186 13.49 16.53 -7.16
CA ARG A 186 12.57 17.66 -7.30
C ARG A 186 11.24 17.46 -6.58
N LEU A 187 11.03 16.28 -5.98
CA LEU A 187 9.76 15.94 -5.34
C LEU A 187 9.71 16.44 -3.90
N SER A 188 8.54 16.89 -3.48
CA SER A 188 8.22 17.11 -2.08
C SER A 188 8.08 15.77 -1.34
N LYS A 189 8.11 15.81 -0.01
CA LYS A 189 7.91 14.61 0.82
C LYS A 189 6.54 13.98 0.58
N GLU A 190 5.52 14.82 0.43
CA GLU A 190 4.14 14.41 0.18
C GLU A 190 4.01 13.74 -1.19
N GLU A 191 4.70 14.25 -2.20
CA GLU A 191 4.74 13.64 -3.54
C GLU A 191 5.42 12.28 -3.53
N ILE A 192 6.54 12.16 -2.81
CA ILE A 192 7.25 10.88 -2.63
C ILE A 192 6.33 9.85 -1.96
N HIS A 193 5.69 10.22 -0.85
CA HIS A 193 4.78 9.33 -0.14
C HIS A 193 3.60 8.92 -1.03
N ARG A 194 3.02 9.87 -1.77
CA ARG A 194 1.94 9.59 -2.72
C ARG A 194 2.37 8.60 -3.80
N ILE A 195 3.60 8.69 -4.33
CA ILE A 195 4.10 7.74 -5.32
C ILE A 195 4.22 6.33 -4.71
N ASN A 196 4.79 6.21 -3.51
CA ASN A 196 4.92 4.92 -2.84
C ASN A 196 3.55 4.31 -2.50
N PHE A 197 2.60 5.13 -2.05
CA PHE A 197 1.22 4.74 -1.83
C PHE A 197 0.58 4.20 -3.12
N MET A 198 0.70 4.94 -4.22
CA MET A 198 0.16 4.52 -5.52
C MET A 198 0.83 3.23 -6.02
N TYR A 199 2.13 3.07 -5.77
CA TYR A 199 2.86 1.84 -6.08
C TYR A 199 2.32 0.65 -5.28
N ALA A 200 2.11 0.81 -3.97
CA ALA A 200 1.56 -0.24 -3.11
C ALA A 200 0.11 -0.61 -3.44
N ARG A 201 -0.70 0.41 -3.74
CA ARG A 201 -2.13 0.26 -4.02
C ARG A 201 -2.36 -0.38 -5.38
N ASP A 202 -1.72 0.15 -6.42
CA ASP A 202 -1.99 -0.23 -7.81
C ASP A 202 -0.91 -1.15 -8.39
N TYR A 203 -0.25 -1.92 -7.52
CA TYR A 203 0.85 -2.79 -7.90
C TYR A 203 0.52 -3.74 -9.06
N SER A 204 1.41 -3.76 -10.05
CA SER A 204 1.34 -4.66 -11.19
C SER A 204 2.73 -5.15 -11.55
N VAL A 205 2.86 -6.47 -11.71
CA VAL A 205 4.09 -7.13 -12.16
C VAL A 205 4.56 -6.57 -13.51
N LEU A 206 3.63 -6.28 -14.43
CA LEU A 206 3.96 -5.75 -15.74
C LEU A 206 4.62 -4.36 -15.63
N ARG A 207 4.13 -3.52 -14.71
CA ARG A 207 4.70 -2.20 -14.46
C ARG A 207 6.10 -2.30 -13.86
N ASP A 208 6.33 -3.24 -12.95
CA ASP A 208 7.68 -3.53 -12.45
C ASP A 208 8.60 -3.96 -13.60
N VAL A 209 8.17 -4.87 -14.47
CA VAL A 209 8.96 -5.32 -15.64
C VAL A 209 9.37 -4.14 -16.52
N GLU A 210 8.42 -3.27 -16.88
CA GLU A 210 8.67 -2.09 -17.69
C GLU A 210 9.71 -1.15 -17.04
N LEU A 211 9.52 -0.83 -15.76
CA LEU A 211 10.41 0.07 -15.04
C LEU A 211 11.81 -0.52 -14.84
N ILE A 212 11.90 -1.81 -14.51
CA ILE A 212 13.17 -2.53 -14.39
C ILE A 212 13.91 -2.50 -15.72
N PHE A 213 13.24 -2.82 -16.82
CA PHE A 213 13.85 -2.85 -18.14
C PHE A 213 14.39 -1.47 -18.53
N ILE A 214 13.59 -0.41 -18.38
CA ILE A 214 14.00 0.97 -18.68
C ILE A 214 15.22 1.38 -17.84
N GLN A 215 15.18 1.13 -16.53
CA GLN A 215 16.24 1.58 -15.62
C GLN A 215 17.53 0.77 -15.78
N ILE A 216 17.45 -0.55 -15.95
CA ILE A 216 18.63 -1.39 -16.20
C ILE A 216 19.25 -1.02 -17.54
N PHE A 217 18.44 -0.84 -18.59
CA PHE A 217 18.96 -0.45 -19.90
C PHE A 217 19.69 0.90 -19.84
N LYS A 218 19.17 1.86 -19.07
CA LYS A 218 19.85 3.14 -18.82
C LYS A 218 21.17 2.99 -18.04
N LEU A 219 21.30 1.96 -17.20
CA LEU A 219 22.56 1.66 -16.50
C LEU A 219 23.59 0.95 -17.39
N LEU A 220 23.15 0.34 -18.50
CA LEU A 220 24.01 -0.35 -19.47
C LEU A 220 24.63 0.59 -20.53
N LEU A 221 23.94 1.68 -20.86
CA LEU A 221 24.37 2.73 -21.80
C LEU A 221 25.22 3.81 -21.10
#